data_AF-A0A924S7U1-F1
#
_entry.id   AF-A0A924S7U1-F1
#
_cell.length_a   1.000
_cell.length_b   1.000
_cell.length_c   1.000
_cell.angle_alpha   90.00
_cell.angle_beta   90.00
_cell.angle_gamma   90.00
#
_symmetry.space_group_name_H-M   'P 1'
#
loop_
_entity.id
_entity.type
_entity.pdbx_description
1 polymer ?
#
loop_
_entity_poly.entity_id
_entity_poly.type
_entity_poly.pdbx_seq_one_letter_code
_entity_poly.pdbx_strand_id
1 'polypeptide(L)'
;MTSQIFPAAADTTALEGGAAITPRFDAQGLVAAIAQHADTGEILMSAWMTDKALKRTLDPGVAHYFSRSRNTLWKKGETSGQLQIVTELRIDCDQDAVLIKVRPQGDGGACHVGFRSCFYRVWENGALAEREA
;
A
#
# COMPACT_ATOMS: atom_id res chain seq x y z
N MET A 1 12.82 15.09 20.09
CA MET A 1 13.18 13.67 20.03
C MET A 1 12.09 12.96 19.25
N THR A 2 12.33 12.66 17.97
CA THR A 2 11.36 11.92 17.15
C THR A 2 11.33 10.50 17.67
N SER A 3 10.24 10.11 18.33
CA SER A 3 10.01 8.72 18.72
C SER A 3 9.98 7.89 17.44
N GLN A 4 10.96 7.02 17.28
CA GLN A 4 11.00 6.07 16.17
C GLN A 4 9.79 5.12 16.34
N ILE A 5 8.87 5.12 15.37
CA ILE A 5 7.62 4.33 15.45
C ILE A 5 7.92 2.84 15.29
N PHE A 6 8.91 2.50 14.47
CA PHE A 6 9.39 1.14 14.24
C PHE A 6 10.84 1.00 14.70
N PRO A 7 11.22 -0.17 15.25
CA PRO A 7 12.63 -0.46 15.53
C PRO A 7 13.43 -0.62 14.24
N ALA A 8 14.76 -0.53 14.35
CA ALA A 8 15.68 -0.94 13.31
C ALA A 8 16.03 -2.43 13.45
N ALA A 9 16.28 -3.13 12.34
CA ALA A 9 16.84 -4.46 12.38
C ALA A 9 18.29 -4.42 12.89
N ALA A 10 18.68 -5.42 13.68
CA ALA A 10 20.05 -5.52 14.20
C ALA A 10 21.06 -5.94 13.12
N ASP A 11 20.64 -6.86 12.23
CA ASP A 11 21.42 -7.39 11.12
C ASP A 11 20.49 -7.93 10.01
N THR A 12 21.06 -8.43 8.92
CA THR A 12 20.33 -9.00 7.79
C THR A 12 19.51 -10.24 8.16
N THR A 13 20.00 -11.09 9.07
CA THR A 13 19.26 -12.30 9.47
C THR A 13 18.00 -11.92 10.25
N ALA A 14 18.11 -10.93 11.13
CA ALA A 14 16.97 -10.37 11.86
C ALA A 14 16.00 -9.63 10.93
N LEU A 15 16.50 -8.96 9.89
CA LEU A 15 15.66 -8.27 8.91
C LEU A 15 14.83 -9.25 8.08
N GLU A 16 15.47 -10.29 7.55
CA GLU A 16 14.88 -11.21 6.56
C GLU A 16 14.06 -12.34 7.19
N GLY A 17 14.45 -12.80 8.38
CA GLY A 17 13.83 -13.94 9.05
C GLY A 17 13.27 -13.65 10.45
N GLY A 18 13.44 -12.42 10.95
CA GLY A 18 12.96 -12.04 12.28
C GLY A 18 11.46 -11.80 12.35
N ALA A 19 10.91 -11.84 13.57
CA ALA A 19 9.49 -11.58 13.82
C ALA A 19 9.16 -10.07 13.99
N ALA A 20 10.18 -9.21 14.04
CA ALA A 20 9.99 -7.78 14.20
C ALA A 20 9.70 -7.10 12.87
N ILE A 21 8.71 -6.21 12.86
CA ILE A 21 8.48 -5.29 11.74
C ILE A 21 9.48 -4.14 11.87
N THR A 22 10.48 -4.14 11.01
CA THR A 22 11.59 -3.18 10.90
C THR A 22 11.65 -2.63 9.46
N PRO A 23 10.68 -1.82 9.03
CA PRO A 23 10.57 -1.40 7.64
C PRO A 23 11.78 -0.58 7.22
N ARG A 24 12.31 -0.88 6.03
CA ARG A 24 13.41 -0.15 5.42
C ARG A 24 12.85 1.00 4.58
N PHE A 25 12.63 2.12 5.25
CA PHE A 25 12.24 3.35 4.56
C PHE A 25 13.40 3.87 3.68
N ASP A 26 13.06 4.39 2.50
CA ASP A 26 14.00 5.06 1.61
C ASP A 26 14.54 6.39 2.20
N ALA A 27 15.38 7.09 1.45
CA ALA A 27 15.94 8.38 1.86
C ALA A 27 14.88 9.50 2.05
N GLN A 28 13.63 9.29 1.61
CA GLN A 28 12.50 10.19 1.82
C GLN A 28 11.60 9.71 2.98
N GLY A 29 11.94 8.62 3.66
CA GLY A 29 11.14 8.06 4.74
C GLY A 29 9.92 7.27 4.25
N LEU A 30 10.00 6.66 3.06
CA LEU A 30 8.89 5.96 2.41
C LEU A 30 9.19 4.48 2.19
N VAL A 31 8.15 3.65 2.27
CA VAL A 31 8.13 2.27 1.75
C VAL A 31 7.09 2.14 0.64
N ALA A 32 7.33 1.22 -0.29
CA ALA A 32 6.37 0.91 -1.34
C ALA A 32 5.19 0.13 -0.74
N ALA A 33 3.98 0.43 -1.20
CA ALA A 33 2.77 -0.28 -0.80
C ALA A 33 1.97 -0.71 -2.02
N ILE A 34 1.62 -1.99 -2.09
CA ILE A 34 0.80 -2.58 -3.14
C ILE A 34 -0.52 -3.01 -2.51
N ALA A 35 -1.63 -2.49 -3.04
CA ALA A 35 -2.96 -2.93 -2.64
C ALA A 35 -3.46 -4.01 -3.60
N GLN A 36 -3.88 -5.14 -3.06
CA GLN A 36 -4.40 -6.28 -3.81
C GLN A 36 -5.80 -6.62 -3.31
N HIS A 37 -6.72 -6.95 -4.22
CA HIS A 37 -8.03 -7.43 -3.84
C HIS A 37 -7.90 -8.78 -3.11
N ALA A 38 -8.46 -8.88 -1.90
CA ALA A 38 -8.30 -10.04 -1.04
C ALA A 38 -8.84 -11.34 -1.65
N ASP A 39 -10.00 -11.25 -2.32
CA ASP A 39 -10.71 -12.42 -2.87
C ASP A 39 -10.26 -12.80 -4.30
N THR A 40 -9.96 -11.83 -5.19
CA THR A 40 -9.63 -12.09 -6.60
C THR A 40 -8.13 -12.13 -6.89
N GLY A 41 -7.28 -11.57 -6.02
CA GLY A 41 -5.85 -11.42 -6.27
C GLY A 41 -5.49 -10.29 -7.24
N GLU A 42 -6.46 -9.53 -7.74
CA GLU A 42 -6.23 -8.39 -8.64
C GLU A 42 -5.39 -7.29 -7.94
N ILE A 43 -4.35 -6.80 -8.60
CA ILE A 43 -3.59 -5.65 -8.10
C ILE A 43 -4.41 -4.38 -8.37
N LEU A 44 -4.77 -3.68 -7.31
CA LEU A 44 -5.65 -2.52 -7.36
C LEU A 44 -4.88 -1.21 -7.54
N MET A 45 -3.79 -1.03 -6.80
CA MET A 45 -2.97 0.18 -6.88
C MET A 45 -1.60 0.01 -6.24
N SER A 46 -0.67 0.89 -6.61
CA SER A 46 0.58 1.12 -5.89
C SER A 46 0.58 2.53 -5.29
N ALA A 47 1.14 2.67 -4.10
CA ALA A 47 1.32 3.93 -3.40
C ALA A 47 2.55 3.86 -2.47
N TRP A 48 2.74 4.91 -1.68
CA TRP A 48 3.83 5.04 -0.71
C TRP A 48 3.27 5.15 0.70
N MET A 49 4.02 4.68 1.69
CA MET A 49 3.69 4.87 3.11
C MET A 49 4.88 5.45 3.86
N THR A 50 4.63 6.45 4.69
CA THR A 50 5.53 6.82 5.78
C THR A 50 5.34 5.88 6.96
N ASP A 51 6.22 5.97 7.96
CA ASP A 51 6.07 5.31 9.26
C ASP A 51 4.66 5.47 9.87
N LYS A 52 4.10 6.69 9.84
CA LYS A 52 2.75 6.99 10.35
C LYS A 52 1.66 6.31 9.52
N ALA A 53 1.80 6.27 8.20
CA ALA A 53 0.82 5.65 7.31
C ALA A 53 0.81 4.12 7.49
N LEU A 54 1.98 3.50 7.57
CA LEU A 54 2.11 2.07 7.84
C LEU A 54 1.57 1.72 9.23
N LYS A 55 1.93 2.49 10.27
CA LYS A 55 1.43 2.26 11.64
C LYS A 55 -0.10 2.34 11.71
N ARG A 56 -0.71 3.35 11.06
CA ARG A 56 -2.18 3.48 10.98
C ARG A 56 -2.85 2.37 10.18
N THR A 57 -2.13 1.75 9.24
CA THR A 57 -2.64 0.63 8.44
C THR A 57 -2.57 -0.69 9.22
N LEU A 58 -1.55 -0.85 10.08
CA LEU A 58 -1.40 -2.00 10.98
C LEU A 58 -2.42 -1.97 12.13
N ASP A 59 -2.74 -0.79 12.64
CA ASP A 59 -3.86 -0.62 13.58
C ASP A 59 -5.20 -0.83 12.83
N PRO A 60 -6.22 -1.44 13.45
CA PRO A 60 -7.36 -1.99 12.73
C PRO A 60 -8.11 -0.93 11.90
N GLY A 61 -8.36 -1.24 10.62
CA GLY A 61 -9.54 -0.73 9.93
C GLY A 61 -9.42 -0.44 8.44
N VAL A 62 -8.42 0.31 7.99
CA VAL A 62 -8.39 0.85 6.61
C VAL A 62 -6.96 1.17 6.16
N ALA A 63 -6.65 0.94 4.89
CA ALA A 63 -5.36 1.33 4.30
C ALA A 63 -5.15 2.86 4.28
N HIS A 64 -3.99 3.29 4.80
CA HIS A 64 -3.54 4.69 4.81
C HIS A 64 -2.25 4.82 4.01
N TYR A 65 -2.16 5.85 3.20
CA TYR A 65 -1.00 6.08 2.32
C TYR A 65 -0.45 7.49 2.50
N PHE A 66 0.67 7.79 1.84
CA PHE A 66 1.33 9.08 1.83
C PHE A 66 1.55 9.62 0.42
N SER A 67 1.02 10.82 0.16
CA SER A 67 0.94 11.40 -1.18
C SER A 67 2.16 12.26 -1.41
N ARG A 68 3.16 11.76 -2.14
CA ARG A 68 4.41 12.50 -2.41
C ARG A 68 4.16 13.89 -3.00
N SER A 69 3.23 13.99 -3.96
CA SER A 69 2.88 15.26 -4.62
C SER A 69 2.15 16.26 -3.72
N ARG A 70 1.37 15.78 -2.75
CA ARG A 70 0.59 16.61 -1.82
C ARG A 70 1.25 16.74 -0.45
N ASN A 71 2.38 16.06 -0.27
CA ASN A 71 3.12 15.93 0.98
C ASN A 71 2.21 15.63 2.20
N THR A 72 1.24 14.73 2.04
CA THR A 72 0.20 14.49 3.05
C THR A 72 -0.17 13.03 3.21
N LEU A 73 -0.47 12.63 4.45
CA LEU A 73 -1.04 11.33 4.78
C LEU A 73 -2.53 11.33 4.43
N TRP A 74 -3.03 10.25 3.84
CA TRP A 74 -4.46 10.14 3.53
C TRP A 74 -4.99 8.73 3.83
N LYS A 75 -6.25 8.66 4.27
CA LYS A 75 -7.02 7.42 4.39
C LYS A 75 -7.70 7.13 3.05
N LYS A 76 -7.42 5.98 2.42
CA LYS A 76 -7.99 5.68 1.10
C LYS A 76 -9.52 5.63 1.19
N GLY A 77 -10.18 6.36 0.30
CA GLY A 77 -11.64 6.43 0.23
C GLY A 77 -12.29 7.39 1.22
N GLU A 78 -11.52 8.18 1.98
CA GLU A 78 -12.09 9.15 2.94
C GLU A 78 -13.06 10.14 2.30
N THR A 79 -12.80 10.55 1.05
CA THR A 79 -13.69 11.43 0.29
C THR A 79 -14.70 10.69 -0.57
N SER A 80 -14.31 9.56 -1.20
CA SER A 80 -15.16 8.86 -2.18
C SER A 80 -16.02 7.74 -1.59
N GLY A 81 -15.81 7.35 -0.33
CA GLY A 81 -16.42 6.16 0.28
C GLY A 81 -15.78 4.82 -0.15
N GLN A 82 -14.88 4.83 -1.13
CA GLN A 82 -14.15 3.64 -1.62
C GLN A 82 -13.00 3.25 -0.67
N LEU A 83 -13.37 2.91 0.57
CA LEU A 83 -12.44 2.46 1.60
C LEU A 83 -11.80 1.13 1.19
N GLN A 84 -10.58 0.91 1.67
CA GLN A 84 -9.87 -0.35 1.52
C GLN A 84 -9.73 -1.00 2.90
N ILE A 85 -10.63 -1.93 3.23
CA ILE A 85 -10.58 -2.66 4.51
C ILE A 85 -9.44 -3.66 4.44
N VAL A 86 -8.45 -3.52 5.32
CA VAL A 86 -7.29 -4.43 5.35
C VAL A 86 -7.74 -5.79 5.88
N THR A 87 -7.39 -6.85 5.16
CA THR A 87 -7.68 -8.25 5.51
C THR A 87 -6.41 -9.03 5.85
N GLU A 88 -5.30 -8.69 5.20
CA GLU A 88 -3.99 -9.28 5.41
C GLU A 88 -2.94 -8.23 5.01
N LEU A 89 -1.81 -8.21 5.72
CA LEU A 89 -0.66 -7.39 5.35
C LEU A 89 0.58 -8.28 5.35
N ARG A 90 1.32 -8.25 4.25
CA ARG A 90 2.59 -8.95 4.07
C ARG A 90 3.71 -7.93 3.94
N ILE A 91 4.88 -8.27 4.46
CA ILE A 91 6.10 -7.47 4.38
C ILE A 91 7.07 -8.20 3.45
N ASP A 92 7.76 -7.48 2.56
CA ASP A 92 8.83 -8.05 1.72
C ASP A 92 10.02 -8.49 2.58
N CYS A 93 10.87 -9.39 2.08
CA CYS A 93 11.94 -10.01 2.86
C CYS A 93 12.92 -8.99 3.44
N ASP A 94 13.24 -7.93 2.71
CA ASP A 94 14.14 -6.87 3.17
C ASP A 94 13.40 -5.63 3.71
N GLN A 95 12.07 -5.77 3.84
CA GLN A 95 11.11 -4.87 4.45
C GLN A 95 11.03 -3.47 3.83
N ASP A 96 11.40 -3.29 2.56
CA ASP A 96 11.25 -2.02 1.84
C ASP A 96 9.89 -1.85 1.11
N ALA A 97 9.10 -2.92 1.08
CA ALA A 97 7.78 -2.96 0.48
C ALA A 97 6.76 -3.75 1.33
N VAL A 98 5.48 -3.39 1.17
CA VAL A 98 4.35 -4.09 1.78
C VAL A 98 3.29 -4.46 0.74
N LEU A 99 2.70 -5.65 0.88
CA LEU A 99 1.53 -6.10 0.12
C LEU A 99 0.33 -6.15 1.05
N ILE A 100 -0.70 -5.36 0.73
CA ILE A 100 -1.88 -5.18 1.54
C ILE A 100 -3.05 -5.82 0.80
N LYS A 101 -3.56 -6.92 1.32
CA LYS A 101 -4.81 -7.49 0.82
C LYS A 101 -5.97 -6.74 1.43
N VAL A 102 -6.81 -6.20 0.56
CA VAL A 102 -7.92 -5.34 0.96
C VAL A 102 -9.22 -5.85 0.37
N ARG A 103 -10.32 -5.61 1.10
CA ARG A 103 -11.68 -5.71 0.57
C ARG A 103 -12.16 -4.29 0.24
N PRO A 104 -12.22 -3.90 -1.05
CA PRO A 104 -12.72 -2.59 -1.46
C PRO A 104 -14.17 -2.40 -1.02
N GLN A 105 -14.52 -1.19 -0.61
CA GLN A 105 -15.88 -0.77 -0.29
C GLN A 105 -16.42 0.16 -1.38
N GLY A 106 -17.68 0.58 -1.25
CA GLY A 106 -18.34 1.43 -2.24
C GLY A 106 -18.65 0.67 -3.52
N ASP A 107 -18.33 1.25 -4.68
CA ASP A 107 -18.46 0.62 -6.00
C ASP A 107 -17.36 -0.42 -6.29
N GLY A 108 -16.47 -0.67 -5.32
CA GLY A 108 -15.32 -1.55 -5.48
C GLY A 108 -14.11 -0.90 -6.16
N GLY A 109 -14.24 0.36 -6.58
CA GLY A 109 -13.20 1.14 -7.25
C GLY A 109 -11.98 1.45 -6.37
N ALA A 110 -10.78 1.30 -6.92
CA ALA A 110 -9.57 1.89 -6.33
C ALA A 110 -9.15 3.17 -7.04
N CYS A 111 -9.55 3.36 -8.31
CA CYS A 111 -9.07 4.44 -9.15
C CYS A 111 -10.04 5.63 -9.21
N HIS A 112 -9.49 6.85 -9.24
CA HIS A 112 -10.28 8.08 -9.31
C HIS A 112 -10.90 8.34 -10.69
N VAL A 113 -10.47 7.61 -11.73
CA VAL A 113 -11.06 7.66 -13.08
C VAL A 113 -12.17 6.63 -13.29
N GLY A 114 -12.62 5.95 -12.22
CA GLY A 114 -13.77 5.05 -12.24
C GLY A 114 -13.46 3.55 -12.41
N PHE A 115 -12.21 3.19 -12.64
CA PHE A 115 -11.80 1.78 -12.75
C PHE A 115 -11.56 1.11 -11.39
N ARG A 116 -11.76 -0.21 -11.35
CA ARG A 116 -11.47 -1.04 -10.16
C ARG A 116 -9.99 -0.99 -9.80
N SER A 117 -9.12 -1.21 -10.78
CA SER A 117 -7.68 -1.07 -10.64
C SER A 117 -7.15 0.19 -11.33
N CYS A 118 -6.12 0.80 -10.73
CA CYS A 118 -5.31 1.83 -11.38
C CYS A 118 -4.55 1.28 -12.61
N PHE A 119 -4.41 -0.03 -12.72
CA PHE A 119 -3.72 -0.74 -13.80
C PHE A 119 -4.68 -1.18 -14.92
N TYR A 120 -5.71 -0.38 -15.20
CA TYR A 120 -6.70 -0.62 -16.27
C TYR A 120 -6.17 -0.43 -17.70
N ARG A 121 -4.90 -0.03 -17.87
CA ARG A 121 -4.28 0.17 -19.19
C ARG A 121 -3.17 -0.83 -19.40
N VAL A 122 -3.19 -1.46 -20.57
CA VAL A 122 -2.25 -2.50 -20.98
C VAL A 122 -1.52 -2.09 -22.25
N TRP A 123 -0.26 -2.51 -22.38
CA TRP A 123 0.52 -2.32 -23.60
C TRP A 123 0.35 -3.53 -24.50
N GLU A 124 -0.34 -3.38 -25.63
CA GLU A 124 -0.67 -4.47 -26.55
C GLU A 124 -0.54 -3.98 -28.01
N ASN A 125 0.08 -4.81 -28.86
CA ASN A 125 0.22 -4.54 -30.30
C ASN A 125 0.84 -3.16 -30.64
N GLY A 126 1.77 -2.68 -29.81
CA GLY A 126 2.44 -1.39 -30.02
C GLY A 126 1.62 -0.15 -29.62
N ALA A 127 0.50 -0.33 -28.94
CA ALA A 127 -0.34 0.76 -28.45
C ALA A 127 -0.77 0.52 -26.99
N LEU A 128 -1.14 1.61 -26.31
CA LEU A 128 -1.76 1.56 -24.98
C LEU A 128 -3.28 1.42 -25.16
N ALA A 129 -3.87 0.40 -24.54
CA ALA A 129 -5.30 0.12 -24.60
C ALA A 129 -5.90 0.02 -23.19
N GLU A 130 -7.17 0.40 -23.04
CA GLU A 130 -7.92 0.19 -21.81
C GLU A 130 -8.51 -1.23 -21.77
N ARG A 131 -8.50 -1.84 -20.58
CA ARG A 131 -9.12 -3.12 -20.27
C ARG A 131 -9.87 -2.97 -18.95
N GLU A 132 -11.11 -3.44 -18.90
CA GLU A 132 -11.74 -3.69 -17.62
C GLU A 132 -10.96 -4.80 -16.90
N ALA A 133 -10.66 -4.57 -15.64
CA ALA A 133 -10.00 -5.51 -14.76
C ALA A 133 -11.03 -6.39 -14.04
#